data_AF-A0AAD7RJ80-F1
#
_entry.id   AF-A0AAD7RJ80-F1
#
_cell.length_a   1.000
_cell.length_b   1.000
_cell.length_c   1.000
_cell.angle_alpha   90.00
_cell.angle_beta   90.00
_cell.angle_gamma   90.00
#
_symmetry.space_group_name_H-M   'P 1'
#
loop_
_entity.id
_entity.type
_entity.pdbx_description
1 polymer ?
#
loop_
_entity_poly.entity_id
_entity_poly.type
_entity_poly.pdbx_seq_one_letter_code
_entity_poly.pdbx_strand_id
1 'polypeptide(L)'
;MGENESPTAFVESQLCRWGMITKRDVHKDPILTMLFCTAILEGLPPPAKSRLVEMVGLTSKSHREFVEHVVHAMEMYHKEEKKQNDQVREVQRKLLQLQLEELKTKEKNKGLSNHNTLNLALQHQPGSRFKPRGL
;
A
#
# COMPACT_ATOMS: atom_id res chain seq x y z
N MET A 1 12.91 6.47 -8.98
CA MET A 1 13.93 5.61 -8.35
C MET A 1 13.46 4.18 -8.47
N GLY A 2 14.35 3.24 -8.74
CA GLY A 2 13.98 1.82 -8.76
C GLY A 2 13.60 1.39 -7.33
N GLU A 3 12.61 0.53 -7.20
CA GLU A 3 12.03 0.05 -5.92
C GLU A 3 13.03 -0.66 -4.97
N ASN A 4 14.33 -0.68 -5.30
CA ASN A 4 15.37 -1.40 -4.57
C ASN A 4 16.73 -0.67 -4.53
N GLU A 5 16.79 0.61 -4.93
CA GLU A 5 18.03 1.39 -4.88
C GLU A 5 18.28 1.88 -3.45
N SER A 6 19.45 1.56 -2.88
CA SER A 6 19.84 2.05 -1.55
C SER A 6 19.86 3.59 -1.56
N PRO A 7 19.33 4.27 -0.53
CA PRO A 7 19.35 5.73 -0.45
C PRO A 7 20.77 6.31 -0.60
N THR A 8 21.79 5.59 -0.11
CA THR A 8 23.20 5.95 -0.29
C THR A 8 23.63 5.86 -1.75
N ALA A 9 23.25 4.77 -2.43
CA ALA A 9 23.57 4.57 -3.85
C ALA A 9 22.90 5.64 -4.74
N PHE A 10 21.68 6.05 -4.40
CA PHE A 10 21.02 7.17 -5.06
C PHE A 10 21.83 8.46 -4.94
N VAL A 11 22.25 8.83 -3.73
CA VAL A 11 23.04 10.06 -3.49
C VAL A 11 24.39 10.00 -4.21
N GLU A 12 25.09 8.86 -4.16
CA GLU A 12 26.37 8.65 -4.86
C GLU A 12 26.21 8.74 -6.39
N SER A 13 25.15 8.14 -6.93
CA SER A 13 24.82 8.20 -8.35
C SER A 13 24.54 9.63 -8.81
N GLN A 14 23.79 10.40 -8.01
CA GLN A 14 23.56 11.82 -8.29
C GLN A 14 24.86 12.63 -8.24
N LEU A 15 25.74 12.36 -7.27
CA LEU A 15 27.06 12.99 -7.16
C LEU A 15 27.94 12.71 -8.39
N CYS A 16 28.01 11.46 -8.80
CA CYS A 16 28.77 11.03 -9.98
C CYS A 16 28.23 11.70 -11.25
N ARG A 17 26.91 11.69 -11.44
CA ARG A 17 26.23 12.38 -12.55
C ARG A 17 26.51 13.88 -12.54
N TRP A 18 26.49 14.51 -11.37
CA TRP A 18 26.78 15.93 -11.25
C TRP A 18 28.21 16.25 -11.65
N GLY A 19 29.18 15.46 -11.17
CA GLY A 19 30.59 15.59 -11.55
C GLY A 19 30.83 15.48 -13.05
N MET A 20 30.07 14.62 -13.74
CA MET A 20 30.12 14.50 -15.20
C MET A 20 29.55 15.74 -15.92
N ILE A 21 28.47 16.34 -15.40
CA ILE A 21 27.78 17.47 -16.04
C ILE A 21 28.51 18.79 -15.80
N THR A 22 28.84 19.10 -14.55
CA THR A 22 29.42 20.41 -14.20
C THR A 22 30.93 20.44 -14.36
N LYS A 23 31.60 19.28 -14.49
CA LYS A 23 33.07 19.12 -14.48
C LYS A 23 33.74 19.83 -13.30
N ARG A 24 32.98 20.08 -12.23
CA ARG A 24 33.39 20.81 -11.04
C ARG A 24 33.06 19.97 -9.83
N ASP A 25 33.94 20.03 -8.85
CA ASP A 25 33.72 19.41 -7.56
C ASP A 25 32.66 20.19 -6.81
N VAL A 26 31.53 19.52 -6.54
CA VAL A 26 30.38 20.07 -5.83
C VAL A 26 30.77 20.56 -4.44
N HIS A 27 31.78 19.94 -3.80
CA HIS A 27 32.22 20.26 -2.44
C HIS A 27 33.15 21.46 -2.36
N LYS A 28 33.68 21.95 -3.48
CA LYS A 28 34.60 23.10 -3.52
C LYS A 28 33.88 24.44 -3.70
N ASP A 29 32.64 24.40 -4.14
CA ASP A 29 31.82 25.59 -4.40
C ASP A 29 30.54 25.52 -3.53
N PRO A 30 30.38 26.42 -2.54
CA PRO A 30 29.21 26.46 -1.68
C PRO A 30 27.89 26.58 -2.45
N ILE A 31 27.88 27.27 -3.59
CA ILE A 31 26.68 27.43 -4.43
C ILE A 31 26.35 26.09 -5.10
N LEU A 32 27.35 25.37 -5.63
CA LEU A 32 27.14 24.05 -6.19
C LEU A 32 26.70 23.04 -5.13
N THR A 33 27.27 23.10 -3.92
CA THR A 33 26.82 22.29 -2.78
C THR A 33 25.35 22.55 -2.48
N MET A 34 24.93 23.82 -2.42
CA MET A 34 23.54 24.18 -2.16
C MET A 34 22.58 23.70 -3.26
N LEU A 35 22.96 23.87 -4.54
CA LEU A 35 22.17 23.41 -5.68
C LEU A 35 22.06 21.88 -5.71
N PHE A 36 23.16 21.17 -5.42
CA PHE A 36 23.18 19.73 -5.30
C PHE A 36 22.22 19.25 -4.20
N CYS A 37 22.36 19.79 -2.97
CA CYS A 37 21.46 19.44 -1.87
C CYS A 37 19.99 19.71 -2.22
N THR A 38 19.71 20.83 -2.88
CA THR A 38 18.35 21.17 -3.32
C THR A 38 17.79 20.15 -4.32
N ALA A 39 18.56 19.76 -5.32
CA ALA A 39 18.11 18.78 -6.31
C ALA A 39 17.97 17.36 -5.75
N ILE A 40 18.82 16.97 -4.79
CA ILE A 40 18.60 15.73 -4.02
C ILE A 40 17.24 15.80 -3.33
N LEU A 41 16.95 16.89 -2.62
CA LEU A 41 15.66 17.06 -1.93
C LEU A 41 14.47 17.08 -2.87
N GLU A 42 14.61 17.61 -4.09
CA GLU A 42 13.57 17.55 -5.11
C GLU A 42 13.36 16.15 -5.70
N GLY A 43 14.42 15.33 -5.74
CA GLY A 43 14.35 13.95 -6.20
C GLY A 43 13.72 12.99 -5.19
N LEU A 44 13.57 13.38 -3.92
CA LEU A 44 13.04 12.53 -2.86
C LEU A 44 11.51 12.44 -2.86
N PRO A 45 10.94 11.32 -2.38
CA PRO A 45 9.50 11.20 -2.15
C PRO A 45 8.98 12.32 -1.23
N PRO A 46 7.78 12.90 -1.48
CA PRO A 46 7.25 13.98 -0.66
C PRO A 46 7.27 13.73 0.86
N PRO A 47 6.95 12.53 1.37
CA PRO A 47 6.99 12.29 2.82
C PRO A 47 8.41 12.28 3.40
N ALA A 48 9.41 11.84 2.63
CA ALA A 48 10.81 11.91 3.03
C ALA A 48 11.33 13.35 2.96
N LYS A 49 10.95 14.10 1.91
CA LYS A 49 11.28 15.51 1.73
C LYS A 49 10.74 16.38 2.87
N SER A 50 9.47 16.23 3.26
CA SER A 50 8.87 17.01 4.35
C SER A 50 9.66 16.89 5.66
N ARG A 51 10.10 15.68 6.01
CA ARG A 51 10.92 15.43 7.21
C ARG A 51 12.29 16.12 7.16
N LEU A 52 12.86 16.24 5.96
CA LEU A 52 14.17 16.88 5.75
C LEU A 52 14.06 18.40 5.70
N VAL A 53 12.96 18.95 5.14
CA VAL A 53 12.70 20.39 5.11
C VAL A 53 12.44 20.95 6.51
N GLU A 54 11.85 20.16 7.40
CA GLU A 54 11.70 20.51 8.83
C GLU A 54 13.05 20.64 9.56
N MET A 55 14.13 20.07 9.01
CA MET A 55 15.46 20.16 9.61
C MET A 55 16.12 21.50 9.25
N VAL A 56 16.10 22.43 10.19
CA VAL A 56 16.76 23.74 10.07
C VAL A 56 18.24 23.57 9.72
N GLY A 57 18.67 24.22 8.65
CA GLY A 57 20.07 24.27 8.23
C GLY A 57 20.62 23.00 7.58
N LEU A 58 19.76 22.07 7.12
CA LEU A 58 20.20 20.84 6.45
C LEU A 58 21.16 21.11 5.27
N THR A 59 20.95 22.17 4.50
CA THR A 59 21.81 22.58 3.39
C THR A 59 23.14 23.22 3.83
N SER A 60 23.24 23.62 5.10
CA SER A 60 24.43 24.21 5.72
C SER A 60 25.28 23.18 6.48
N LYS A 61 24.79 21.95 6.64
CA LYS A 61 25.52 20.86 7.29
C LYS A 61 26.62 20.30 6.40
N SER A 62 27.54 19.53 7.00
CA SER A 62 28.55 18.83 6.23
C SER A 62 27.90 17.81 5.28
N HIS A 63 28.58 17.48 4.18
CA HIS A 63 28.07 16.52 3.20
C HIS A 63 27.73 15.17 3.85
N ARG A 64 28.59 14.68 4.75
CA ARG A 64 28.38 13.42 5.45
C ARG A 64 27.09 13.44 6.28
N GLU A 65 26.88 14.48 7.08
CA GLU A 65 25.65 14.64 7.88
C GLU A 65 24.41 14.75 6.97
N PHE A 66 24.53 15.46 5.84
CA PHE A 66 23.46 15.55 4.85
C PHE A 66 23.08 14.16 4.31
N VAL A 67 24.05 13.35 3.91
CA VAL A 67 23.79 11.98 3.43
C VAL A 67 23.17 11.13 4.54
N GLU A 68 23.72 11.16 5.76
CA GLU A 68 23.18 10.40 6.90
C GLU A 68 21.72 10.79 7.17
N HIS A 69 21.37 12.07 7.10
CA HIS A 69 19.98 12.52 7.26
C HIS A 69 19.08 12.07 6.11
N VAL A 70 19.53 12.15 4.87
CA VAL A 70 18.77 11.68 3.70
C VAL A 70 18.51 10.18 3.78
N VAL A 71 19.53 9.40 4.13
CA VAL A 71 19.43 7.95 4.32
C VAL A 71 18.42 7.64 5.43
N HIS A 72 18.54 8.30 6.58
CA HIS A 72 17.62 8.10 7.70
C HIS A 72 16.16 8.45 7.34
N ALA A 73 15.93 9.57 6.63
CA ALA A 73 14.60 9.96 6.19
C ALA A 73 13.99 8.94 5.23
N MET A 74 14.80 8.37 4.32
CA MET A 74 14.38 7.33 3.38
C MET A 74 14.10 5.99 4.08
N GLU A 75 14.94 5.57 5.01
CA GLU A 75 14.68 4.36 5.82
C GLU A 75 13.36 4.47 6.58
N MET A 76 13.11 5.62 7.20
CA MET A 76 11.85 5.89 7.89
C MET A 76 10.65 5.90 6.94
N TYR A 77 10.82 6.43 5.73
CA TYR A 77 9.80 6.37 4.68
C TYR A 77 9.45 4.92 4.32
N HIS A 78 10.44 4.10 3.98
CA HIS A 78 10.20 2.70 3.61
C HIS A 78 9.59 1.88 4.74
N LYS A 79 9.99 2.16 5.99
CA LYS A 79 9.41 1.51 7.16
C LYS A 79 7.93 1.86 7.33
N GLU A 80 7.57 3.13 7.13
CA GLU A 80 6.18 3.58 7.21
C GLU A 80 5.34 3.05 6.03
N GLU A 81 5.87 3.10 4.81
CA GLU A 81 5.23 2.55 3.61
C GLU A 81 4.93 1.05 3.77
N LYS A 82 5.89 0.28 4.28
CA LYS A 82 5.68 -1.15 4.58
C LYS A 82 4.57 -1.35 5.61
N LYS A 83 4.57 -0.57 6.69
CA LYS A 83 3.54 -0.65 7.74
C LYS A 83 2.15 -0.30 7.19
N GLN A 84 2.03 0.73 6.37
CA GLN A 84 0.77 1.10 5.72
C GLN A 84 0.29 0.00 4.77
N ASN A 85 1.21 -0.59 3.99
CA ASN A 85 0.87 -1.69 3.09
C ASN A 85 0.39 -2.93 3.86
N ASP A 86 1.02 -3.26 4.99
CA ASP A 86 0.60 -4.36 5.86
C ASP A 86 -0.81 -4.11 6.43
N GLN A 87 -1.11 -2.88 6.86
CA GLN A 87 -2.45 -2.49 7.33
C GLN A 87 -3.49 -2.60 6.22
N VAL A 88 -3.18 -2.13 5.00
CA VAL A 88 -4.08 -2.24 3.84
C VAL A 88 -4.36 -3.71 3.51
N ARG A 89 -3.32 -4.57 3.52
CA ARG A 89 -3.47 -6.02 3.30
C ARG A 89 -4.35 -6.66 4.36
N GLU A 90 -4.23 -6.25 5.61
CA GLU A 90 -5.06 -6.77 6.70
C GLU A 90 -6.54 -6.35 6.54
N VAL A 91 -6.80 -5.08 6.21
CA VAL A 91 -8.14 -4.57 5.95
C VAL A 91 -8.77 -5.30 4.76
N GLN A 92 -8.02 -5.50 3.67
CA GLN A 92 -8.49 -6.25 2.50
C GLN A 92 -8.83 -7.70 2.86
N ARG A 93 -8.00 -8.37 3.69
CA ARG A 93 -8.29 -9.73 4.18
C ARG A 93 -9.58 -9.78 4.99
N LYS A 94 -9.78 -8.84 5.92
CA LYS A 94 -11.00 -8.74 6.75
C LYS A 94 -12.24 -8.48 5.89
N LEU A 95 -12.14 -7.58 4.91
CA LEU A 95 -13.23 -7.30 3.98
C LEU A 95 -13.62 -8.55 3.17
N LEU A 96 -12.63 -9.29 2.65
CA LEU A 96 -12.90 -10.53 1.92
C LEU A 96 -13.56 -11.59 2.80
N GLN A 97 -13.13 -11.73 4.05
CA GLN A 97 -13.76 -12.64 5.01
C GLN A 97 -15.23 -12.29 5.24
N LEU A 98 -15.54 -11.01 5.47
CA LEU A 98 -16.92 -10.55 5.65
C LEU A 98 -17.79 -10.84 4.41
N GLN A 99 -17.28 -10.58 3.20
CA GLN A 99 -18.00 -10.89 1.97
C GLN A 99 -18.27 -12.40 1.81
N LEU A 100 -17.29 -13.25 2.15
CA LEU A 100 -17.44 -14.70 2.10
C LEU A 100 -18.45 -15.23 3.14
N GLU A 101 -18.44 -14.68 4.35
CA GLU A 101 -19.42 -15.01 5.39
C GLU A 101 -20.84 -14.60 5.01
N GLU A 102 -21.00 -13.41 4.43
CA GLU A 102 -22.29 -12.92 3.95
C GLU A 102 -22.86 -13.83 2.85
N LEU A 103 -22.02 -14.26 1.89
CA LEU A 103 -22.41 -15.20 0.83
C LEU A 103 -22.82 -16.56 1.40
N LYS A 104 -22.04 -17.13 2.33
CA LYS A 104 -22.38 -18.40 3.00
C LYS A 104 -23.71 -18.30 3.75
N THR A 105 -23.96 -17.17 4.41
CA THR A 105 -25.21 -16.96 5.17
C THR A 105 -26.41 -16.85 4.24
N LYS A 106 -26.26 -16.13 3.12
CA LYS A 106 -27.29 -16.04 2.06
C LYS A 106 -27.59 -17.41 1.46
N GLU A 107 -26.58 -18.25 1.22
CA GLU A 107 -26.75 -19.59 0.69
C GLU A 107 -27.49 -20.50 1.68
N LYS A 108 -27.10 -20.47 2.96
CA LYS A 108 -27.76 -21.24 4.03
C LYS A 108 -29.22 -20.85 4.20
N ASN A 109 -29.53 -19.55 4.12
CA ASN A 109 -30.91 -19.05 4.23
C ASN A 109 -31.77 -19.43 3.01
N LYS A 110 -31.21 -19.45 1.80
CA LYS A 110 -31.90 -19.95 0.60
C LYS A 110 -32.16 -21.45 0.68
N GLY A 111 -31.19 -22.24 1.17
CA GLY A 111 -31.35 -23.68 1.37
C GLY A 111 -32.45 -24.03 2.38
N LEU A 112 -32.50 -23.32 3.51
CA LEU A 112 -33.55 -23.45 4.52
C LEU A 112 -34.94 -23.04 3.98
N SER A 113 -35.01 -21.94 3.22
CA SER A 113 -36.25 -21.53 2.57
C SER A 113 -36.76 -22.60 1.60
N ASN A 114 -35.90 -23.18 0.77
CA ASN A 114 -36.29 -24.21 -0.19
C ASN A 114 -36.71 -25.53 0.50
N HIS A 115 -36.01 -25.93 1.57
CA HIS A 115 -36.38 -27.12 2.34
C HIS A 115 -37.73 -26.96 3.06
N ASN A 116 -38.04 -25.76 3.55
CA ASN A 116 -39.33 -25.47 4.18
C ASN A 116 -40.46 -25.43 3.15
N THR A 117 -40.23 -24.87 1.96
CA THR A 117 -41.22 -24.89 0.86
C THR A 117 -41.49 -26.31 0.36
N LEU A 118 -40.47 -27.16 0.26
CA LEU A 118 -40.63 -28.56 -0.12
C LEU A 118 -41.37 -29.37 0.94
N ASN A 119 -41.10 -29.14 2.23
CA ASN A 119 -41.85 -29.79 3.31
C ASN A 119 -43.33 -29.38 3.34
N LEU A 120 -43.64 -28.11 3.07
CA LEU A 120 -45.02 -27.63 2.99
C LEU A 120 -45.77 -28.21 1.78
N ALA A 121 -45.08 -28.37 0.64
CA ALA A 121 -45.65 -29.01 -0.55
C ALA A 121 -45.86 -30.53 -0.37
N LEU A 122 -45.00 -31.20 0.41
CA LEU A 122 -45.14 -32.62 0.75
C LEU A 122 -46.24 -32.89 1.79
N GLN A 123 -46.58 -31.91 2.65
CA GLN A 123 -47.69 -32.02 3.60
C GLN A 123 -49.08 -31.89 2.93
N HIS A 124 -49.13 -31.34 1.72
CA HIS A 124 -50.32 -31.26 0.88
C HIS A 124 -50.26 -32.22 -0.32
N GLN A 125 -49.93 -33.49 -0.09
CA GLN A 125 -50.33 -34.55 -1.03
C GLN A 125 -51.82 -34.89 -0.79
N PRO A 126 -52.74 -34.58 -1.73
CA PRO A 126 -54.09 -35.11 -1.66
C PRO A 126 -54.03 -36.62 -1.88
N GLY A 127 -54.18 -37.33 -0.76
CA GLY A 127 -54.48 -38.75 -0.73
C GLY A 127 -55.64 -39.07 -1.67
N SER A 128 -55.40 -40.10 -2.46
CA SER A 128 -56.17 -40.55 -3.60
C SER A 128 -57.46 -41.27 -3.21
N ARG A 129 -58.35 -41.34 -4.22
CA ARG A 129 -59.31 -42.43 -4.50
C ARG A 129 -60.64 -42.39 -3.74
N PHE A 130 -61.72 -42.09 -4.46
CA PHE A 130 -62.92 -42.92 -4.49
C PHE A 130 -63.63 -42.76 -5.86
N LYS A 131 -63.58 -43.81 -6.69
CA LYS A 131 -64.67 -44.15 -7.61
C LYS A 131 -65.63 -45.06 -6.84
N PRO A 132 -66.93 -45.01 -7.09
CA PRO A 132 -67.50 -46.16 -7.80
C PRO A 132 -68.47 -45.79 -8.93
N ARG A 133 -68.68 -46.81 -9.78
CA ARG A 133 -69.63 -46.91 -10.90
C ARG A 133 -71.07 -47.18 -10.42
N GLY A 134 -72.02 -46.89 -11.30
CA GLY A 134 -73.38 -47.48 -11.38
C GLY A 134 -74.45 -46.60 -10.72
N LEU A 135 -75.62 -46.36 -11.30
CA LEU A 135 -76.35 -46.91 -12.47
C LEU A 135 -77.16 -45.77 -13.09
#